data_AF-A0A9J7LI06-F1
#
_entry.id   AF-A0A9J7LI06-F1
#
_cell.length_a   1.000
_cell.length_b   1.000
_cell.length_c   1.000
_cell.angle_alpha   90.00
_cell.angle_beta   90.00
_cell.angle_gamma   90.00
#
_symmetry.space_group_name_H-M   'P 1'
#
loop_
_entity.id
_entity.type
_entity.pdbx_description
1 polymer ?
#
loop_
_entity_poly.entity_id
_entity_poly.type
_entity_poly.pdbx_seq_one_letter_code
_entity_poly.pdbx_strand_id
1 'polypeptide(L)'
;MSAEKKIPPEMFDPKCNMTPEMTAKLYDNWSGYYEEEIITQRNCRAPRVCAGAVAKALGGSDRGKARVLDVGAGTGACGEEVRRSGFLMWVPGPERARKR
;
A
#
# COMPACT_ATOMS: atom_id res chain seq x y z
N MET A 1 13.18 1.52 -18.46
CA MET A 1 12.33 1.71 -19.65
C MET A 1 11.03 2.31 -19.14
N SER A 2 10.80 3.61 -19.34
CA SER A 2 9.58 4.28 -18.89
C SER A 2 8.40 3.68 -19.64
N ALA A 3 7.46 3.08 -18.91
CA ALA A 3 6.24 2.55 -19.49
C ALA A 3 5.35 3.70 -19.98
N GLU A 4 5.60 4.21 -21.18
CA GLU A 4 4.58 4.89 -21.97
C GLU A 4 3.55 3.84 -22.45
N LYS A 5 2.79 3.27 -21.52
CA LYS A 5 1.39 2.90 -21.82
C LYS A 5 0.56 4.10 -21.40
N LYS A 6 0.63 5.14 -22.22
CA LYS A 6 -0.15 6.37 -22.06
C LYS A 6 -1.63 5.96 -22.02
N ILE A 7 -2.18 5.96 -20.82
CA ILE A 7 -3.62 6.10 -20.61
C ILE A 7 -4.04 7.28 -21.50
N PRO A 8 -5.03 7.09 -22.39
CA PRO A 8 -5.43 8.16 -23.30
C PRO A 8 -5.79 9.41 -22.47
N PRO A 9 -5.22 10.59 -22.77
CA PRO A 9 -5.40 11.79 -21.95
C PRO A 9 -6.88 12.17 -21.77
N GLU A 10 -7.74 11.81 -22.72
CA GLU A 10 -9.20 11.93 -22.65
C GLU A 10 -9.85 11.17 -21.49
N MET A 11 -9.22 10.10 -20.97
CA MET A 11 -9.73 9.37 -19.79
C MET A 11 -9.51 10.13 -18.47
N PHE A 12 -8.70 11.18 -18.46
CA PHE A 12 -8.56 12.09 -17.32
C PHE A 12 -9.41 13.36 -17.45
N ASP A 13 -10.17 13.51 -18.55
CA ASP A 13 -11.10 14.63 -18.71
C ASP A 13 -12.30 14.46 -17.76
N PRO A 14 -12.58 15.42 -16.86
CA PRO A 14 -13.76 15.39 -16.00
C PRO A 14 -15.10 15.27 -16.73
N LYS A 15 -15.14 15.54 -18.05
CA LYS A 15 -16.32 15.40 -18.91
C LYS A 15 -16.42 14.02 -19.58
N CYS A 16 -15.42 13.17 -19.41
CA CYS A 16 -15.41 11.83 -20.00
C CYS A 16 -16.44 10.95 -19.28
N ASN A 17 -17.43 10.44 -20.01
CA ASN A 17 -18.47 9.57 -19.45
C ASN A 17 -17.92 8.15 -19.24
N MET A 18 -17.14 7.95 -18.18
CA MET A 18 -16.49 6.69 -17.85
C MET A 18 -17.51 5.61 -17.46
N THR A 19 -17.69 4.61 -18.30
CA THR A 19 -18.41 3.38 -17.98
C THR A 19 -17.57 2.50 -17.04
N PRO A 20 -18.19 1.63 -16.21
CA PRO A 20 -17.48 0.69 -15.34
C PRO A 20 -16.39 -0.12 -16.06
N GLU A 21 -16.65 -0.58 -17.28
CA GLU A 21 -15.73 -1.39 -18.08
C GLU A 21 -14.48 -0.62 -18.51
N MET A 22 -14.62 0.68 -18.79
CA MET A 22 -13.51 1.57 -19.15
C MET A 22 -12.65 1.84 -17.91
N THR A 23 -13.28 2.09 -16.75
CA THR A 23 -12.59 2.26 -15.47
C THR A 23 -11.83 1.00 -15.06
N ALA A 24 -12.43 -0.18 -15.22
CA ALA A 24 -11.77 -1.45 -14.92
C ALA A 24 -10.54 -1.68 -15.80
N LYS A 25 -10.66 -1.52 -17.14
CA LYS A 25 -9.53 -1.66 -18.06
C LYS A 25 -8.40 -0.66 -17.79
N LEU A 26 -8.77 0.56 -17.41
CA LEU A 26 -7.81 1.59 -17.02
C LEU A 26 -7.03 1.14 -15.78
N TYR A 27 -7.74 0.70 -14.75
CA TYR A 27 -7.13 0.23 -13.51
C TYR A 27 -6.23 -0.98 -13.77
N ASP A 28 -6.69 -2.00 -14.49
CA ASP A 28 -5.91 -3.21 -14.81
C ASP A 28 -4.59 -2.90 -15.54
N ASN A 29 -4.60 -1.89 -16.42
CA ASN A 29 -3.40 -1.49 -17.14
C ASN A 29 -2.39 -0.74 -16.27
N TRP A 30 -2.86 0.02 -15.29
CA TRP A 30 -2.01 0.88 -14.47
C TRP A 30 -1.58 0.22 -13.15
N SER A 31 -2.43 -0.63 -12.55
CA SER A 31 -2.27 -1.13 -11.20
C SER A 31 -0.96 -1.90 -10.98
N GLY A 32 -0.45 -2.56 -12.02
CA GLY A 32 0.85 -3.26 -11.96
C GLY A 32 2.07 -2.34 -11.81
N TYR A 33 1.91 -1.04 -12.02
CA TYR A 33 2.95 -0.02 -11.87
C TYR A 33 2.75 0.84 -10.61
N TYR A 34 1.73 0.54 -9.81
CA TYR A 34 1.33 1.36 -8.67
C TYR A 34 2.48 1.55 -7.68
N GLU A 35 3.15 0.48 -7.25
CA GLU A 35 4.26 0.60 -6.30
C GLU A 35 5.45 1.36 -6.88
N GLU A 36 5.79 1.12 -8.15
CA GLU A 36 6.89 1.82 -8.80
C GLU A 36 6.60 3.33 -8.89
N GLU A 37 5.44 3.71 -9.42
CA GLU A 37 5.09 5.10 -9.61
C GLU A 37 4.85 5.82 -8.28
N ILE A 38 3.98 5.27 -7.43
CA ILE A 38 3.50 5.97 -6.23
C ILE A 38 4.51 5.84 -5.08
N ILE A 39 4.99 4.64 -4.79
CA ILE A 39 5.88 4.42 -3.63
C ILE A 39 7.31 4.84 -3.97
N THR A 40 7.82 4.48 -5.15
CA THR A 40 9.23 4.69 -5.48
C THR A 40 9.48 6.05 -6.14
N GLN A 41 8.85 6.33 -7.28
CA GLN A 41 9.12 7.56 -8.05
C GLN A 41 8.57 8.80 -7.35
N ARG A 42 7.34 8.73 -6.82
CA ARG A 42 6.70 9.84 -6.07
C ARG A 42 7.05 9.84 -4.58
N ASN A 43 7.84 8.87 -4.11
CA ASN A 43 8.31 8.76 -2.72
C ASN A 43 7.15 8.93 -1.71
N CYS A 44 6.05 8.20 -1.93
CA CYS A 44 4.88 8.30 -1.07
C CYS A 44 5.24 8.10 0.40
N ARG A 45 5.02 9.13 1.21
CA ARG A 45 5.40 9.15 2.63
C ARG A 45 4.36 8.50 3.53
N ALA A 46 3.16 8.24 3.01
CA ALA A 46 2.03 7.75 3.81
C ALA A 46 2.36 6.48 4.62
N PRO A 47 3.04 5.45 4.07
CA PRO A 47 3.41 4.27 4.85
C PRO A 47 4.28 4.58 6.07
N ARG A 48 5.30 5.45 5.92
CA ARG A 48 6.18 5.85 7.01
C ARG A 48 5.46 6.71 8.06
N VAL A 49 4.60 7.61 7.61
CA VAL A 49 3.78 8.45 8.51
C VAL A 49 2.81 7.58 9.32
N CYS A 50 2.18 6.59 8.67
CA CYS A 50 1.32 5.61 9.33
C CYS A 50 2.08 4.85 10.43
N ALA A 51 3.26 4.30 10.10
CA ALA A 51 4.09 3.59 11.08
C ALA A 51 4.49 4.47 12.27
N GLY A 52 4.85 5.74 12.02
CA GLY A 52 5.14 6.71 13.07
C GLY A 52 3.93 7.00 13.98
N ALA A 53 2.74 7.11 13.41
CA ALA A 53 1.50 7.31 14.16
C ALA A 53 1.18 6.11 15.07
N VAL A 54 1.32 4.89 14.54
CA VAL A 54 1.15 3.64 15.31
C VAL A 54 2.17 3.57 16.45
N ALA A 55 3.44 3.85 16.15
CA ALA A 55 4.51 3.85 17.14
C ALA A 55 4.25 4.85 18.28
N LYS A 56 3.71 6.03 17.96
CA LYS A 56 3.34 7.05 18.94
C LYS A 56 2.14 6.61 19.79
N ALA A 57 1.10 6.08 19.16
CA ALA A 57 -0.10 5.61 19.84
C ALA A 57 0.19 4.47 20.83
N LEU A 58 1.16 3.60 20.49
CA LEU A 58 1.57 2.46 21.30
C LEU A 58 2.83 2.74 22.13
N GLY A 59 3.23 4.01 22.31
CA GLY A 59 4.53 4.42 22.84
C GLY A 59 4.92 3.91 24.24
N GLY A 60 3.99 3.33 25.01
CA GLY A 60 4.26 2.66 26.30
C GLY A 60 4.21 1.13 26.26
N SER A 61 3.96 0.53 25.09
CA SER A 61 3.82 -0.92 24.93
C SER A 61 5.12 -1.57 24.45
N ASP A 62 5.37 -2.79 24.91
CA ASP A 62 6.38 -3.67 24.31
C ASP A 62 5.95 -4.01 22.86
N ARG A 63 6.62 -3.38 21.89
CA ARG A 63 6.25 -3.48 20.46
C ARG A 63 6.27 -4.92 19.96
N GLY A 64 7.12 -5.78 20.52
CA GLY A 64 7.20 -7.20 20.16
C GLY A 64 6.01 -8.04 20.65
N LYS A 65 5.21 -7.51 21.59
CA LYS A 65 4.01 -8.16 22.12
C LYS A 65 2.71 -7.57 21.56
N ALA A 66 2.74 -6.34 21.07
CA ALA A 66 1.62 -5.70 20.41
C ALA A 66 1.36 -6.35 19.04
N ARG A 67 0.14 -6.87 18.85
CA ARG A 67 -0.32 -7.41 17.56
C ARG A 67 -1.03 -6.32 16.78
N VAL A 68 -0.54 -6.03 15.57
CA VAL A 68 -1.12 -5.01 14.69
C VAL A 68 -1.71 -5.67 13.45
N LEU A 69 -2.93 -5.29 13.07
CA LEU A 69 -3.59 -5.75 11.85
C LEU A 69 -3.72 -4.58 10.87
N ASP A 70 -3.21 -4.74 9.65
CA ASP A 70 -3.38 -3.81 8.54
C ASP A 70 -4.62 -4.22 7.73
N VAL A 71 -5.78 -3.65 8.06
CA VAL A 71 -7.06 -4.00 7.42
C VAL A 71 -7.10 -3.40 6.03
N GLY A 72 -7.34 -4.22 5.00
CA GLY A 72 -7.36 -3.75 3.62
C GLY A 72 -5.98 -3.35 3.12
N ALA A 73 -4.95 -4.11 3.50
CA ALA A 73 -3.53 -3.76 3.31
C ALA A 73 -3.10 -3.41 1.87
N GLY A 74 -3.89 -3.78 0.85
CA GLY A 74 -3.54 -3.53 -0.55
C GLY A 74 -2.17 -4.09 -0.87
N THR A 75 -1.23 -3.22 -1.23
CA THR A 75 0.18 -3.56 -1.53
C THR A 75 1.00 -3.96 -0.30
N GLY A 76 0.46 -3.77 0.92
CA GLY A 76 1.11 -4.11 2.19
C GLY A 76 2.15 -3.11 2.69
N ALA A 77 2.36 -1.98 1.98
CA ALA A 77 3.42 -1.03 2.30
C ALA A 77 3.31 -0.43 3.72
N CYS A 78 2.09 -0.16 4.20
CA CYS A 78 1.86 0.32 5.56
C CYS A 78 2.26 -0.71 6.61
N GLY A 79 1.76 -1.95 6.47
CA GLY A 79 2.13 -3.07 7.33
C GLY A 79 3.63 -3.33 7.36
N GLU A 80 4.33 -3.23 6.23
CA GLU A 80 5.79 -3.37 6.17
C GLU A 80 6.52 -2.28 6.97
N GLU A 81 6.14 -1.01 6.86
CA GLU A 81 6.75 0.07 7.64
C GLU A 81 6.43 -0.05 9.14
N VAL A 82 5.23 -0.53 9.50
CA VAL A 82 4.88 -0.84 10.90
C VAL A 82 5.73 -1.99 11.44
N ARG A 83 5.91 -3.06 10.65
CA ARG A 83 6.79 -4.19 11.00
C ARG A 83 8.24 -3.73 11.21
N ARG A 84 8.76 -2.88 10.32
CA ARG A 84 10.11 -2.28 10.44
C ARG A 84 10.27 -1.44 11.70
N SER A 85 9.17 -0.92 12.25
CA SER A 85 9.16 -0.17 13.51
C SER A 85 9.19 -1.07 14.77
N GLY A 86 9.26 -2.39 14.59
CA GLY A 86 9.42 -3.39 15.67
C GLY A 86 8.11 -4.02 16.15
N PHE A 87 7.00 -3.79 15.46
CA PHE A 87 5.69 -4.39 15.79
C PHE A 87 5.52 -5.77 15.16
N LEU A 88 4.73 -6.63 15.82
CA LEU A 88 4.31 -7.89 15.25
C LEU A 88 3.06 -7.69 14.38
N MET A 89 3.22 -7.81 13.07
CA MET A 89 2.10 -7.81 12.13
C MET A 89 1.32 -9.11 12.22
N TRP A 90 0.00 -9.01 12.35
CA TRP A 90 -0.90 -10.14 12.27
C TRP A 90 -1.21 -10.44 10.81
N VAL A 91 -0.86 -11.66 10.38
CA VAL A 91 -1.26 -12.23 9.09
C VAL A 91 -2.28 -13.35 9.35
N PRO A 92 -3.46 -13.33 8.72
CA PRO A 92 -4.38 -14.46 8.74
C PRO A 92 -3.84 -15.59 7.84
N GLY A 93 -3.73 -16.81 8.37
CA GLY A 93 -3.34 -18.00 7.60
C GLY A 93 -2.36 -18.94 8.33
N PRO A 94 -2.22 -20.21 7.88
CA PRO A 94 -1.36 -21.22 8.51
C PRO A 94 0.15 -21.02 8.27
N GLU A 95 0.56 -20.02 7.49
CA GLU A 95 1.97 -19.75 7.12
C GLU A 95 2.85 -19.18 8.26
N ARG A 96 2.38 -19.30 9.50
CA ARG A 96 2.90 -18.66 10.71
C ARG A 96 4.21 -19.24 11.26
N ALA A 97 5.06 -19.84 10.42
CA ALA A 97 6.28 -20.52 10.85
C ALA A 97 7.57 -20.16 10.09
N ARG A 98 7.60 -19.11 9.25
CA ARG A 98 8.89 -18.66 8.67
C ARG A 98 9.64 -17.72 9.63
N LYS A 99 10.43 -18.41 10.47
CA LYS A 99 11.71 -18.05 11.11
C LYS A 99 11.77 -16.68 11.80
N ARG A 100 11.64 -16.75 13.13
CA ARG A 100 12.39 -15.89 14.07
C ARG A 100 13.89 -16.08 13.88
#